data_AF-A0A4Q5U1L3-F1
#
_entry.id   AF-A0A4Q5U1L3-F1
#
_cell.length_a   1.000
_cell.length_b   1.000
_cell.length_c   1.000
_cell.angle_alpha   90.00
_cell.angle_beta   90.00
_cell.angle_gamma   90.00
#
_symmetry.space_group_name_H-M   'P 1'
#
loop_
_entity.id
_entity.type
_entity.pdbx_description
1 polymer ?
#
loop_
_entity_poly.entity_id
_entity_poly.type
_entity_poly.pdbx_seq_one_letter_code
_entity_poly.pdbx_strand_id
1 'polypeptide(L)'
;MKRSLLVLVLMFAGFFAKADQLAVLSRAQAEKAVSYLKKEAFVMLRCGCCDDQSITLVAVSEVFMKKNKDGETYSVIVKGKNDDGKDVEEYVDLAYVWVKKGSTGKCLGKVLKFKCDPCINNFDWEVPGAG
;
A
#
# COMPACT_ATOMS: atom_id res chain seq x y z
N MET A 1 35.02 -26.42 -4.74
CA MET A 1 34.66 -25.28 -5.63
C MET A 1 33.23 -25.30 -6.17
N LYS A 2 32.45 -26.40 -6.06
CA LYS A 2 31.05 -26.46 -6.55
C LYS A 2 30.01 -25.93 -5.56
N ARG A 3 30.32 -25.96 -4.25
CA ARG A 3 29.41 -25.52 -3.17
C ARG A 3 29.37 -24.01 -2.96
N SER A 4 30.45 -23.31 -3.31
CA SER A 4 30.56 -21.85 -3.18
C SER A 4 29.67 -21.10 -4.18
N LEU A 5 29.38 -21.69 -5.34
CA LEU A 5 28.51 -21.09 -6.35
C LEU A 5 27.04 -21.06 -5.90
N LEU A 6 26.60 -22.06 -5.11
CA LEU A 6 25.23 -22.18 -4.64
C LEU A 6 24.85 -21.07 -3.63
N VAL A 7 25.81 -20.69 -2.78
CA VAL A 7 25.63 -19.60 -1.80
C VAL A 7 25.48 -18.24 -2.50
N LEU A 8 26.21 -18.04 -3.60
CA LEU A 8 26.15 -16.79 -4.37
C LEU A 8 24.77 -16.62 -5.03
N VAL A 9 24.19 -17.69 -5.58
CA VAL A 9 22.86 -17.67 -6.24
C VAL A 9 21.74 -17.39 -5.24
N LEU A 10 21.83 -17.92 -4.00
CA LEU A 10 20.83 -17.68 -2.95
C LEU A 10 20.79 -16.23 -2.44
N MET A 11 21.90 -15.48 -2.51
CA MET A 11 21.94 -14.07 -2.07
C MET A 11 21.29 -13.09 -3.06
N PHE A 12 21.17 -13.43 -4.35
CA PHE A 12 20.58 -12.53 -5.35
C PHE A 12 19.05 -12.62 -5.46
N ALA A 13 18.41 -13.65 -4.87
CA ALA A 13 16.95 -13.82 -4.96
C ALA A 13 16.15 -12.89 -4.02
N GLY A 14 16.81 -12.19 -3.09
CA GLY A 14 16.13 -11.37 -2.08
C GLY A 14 15.70 -9.97 -2.51
N PHE A 15 16.15 -9.48 -3.67
CA PHE A 15 15.95 -8.07 -4.06
C PHE A 15 14.63 -7.78 -4.79
N PHE A 16 13.87 -8.80 -5.22
CA PHE A 16 12.65 -8.61 -6.02
C PHE A 16 11.35 -8.80 -5.22
N ALA A 17 11.41 -9.02 -3.90
CA ALA A 17 10.21 -9.22 -3.09
C ALA A 17 9.60 -7.87 -2.70
N LYS A 18 8.35 -7.60 -3.10
CA LYS A 18 7.55 -6.53 -2.50
C LYS A 18 7.36 -6.89 -1.02
N ALA A 19 7.84 -6.05 -0.11
CA ALA A 19 7.69 -6.31 1.31
C ALA A 19 6.23 -6.04 1.70
N ASP A 20 5.43 -7.10 1.84
CA ASP A 20 4.06 -7.04 2.34
C ASP A 20 4.05 -6.78 3.85
N GLN A 21 4.13 -5.51 4.24
CA GLN A 21 4.27 -5.11 5.64
C GLN A 21 2.93 -4.99 6.34
N LEU A 22 1.90 -4.51 5.63
CA LEU A 22 0.54 -4.30 6.15
C LEU A 22 -0.53 -4.69 5.12
N ALA A 23 -0.26 -5.69 4.27
CA ALA A 23 -1.24 -6.30 3.38
C ALA A 23 -2.18 -7.29 4.10
N VAL A 24 -1.67 -7.95 5.15
CA VAL A 24 -2.40 -8.91 5.99
C VAL A 24 -2.58 -8.30 7.38
N LEU A 25 -3.83 -8.13 7.79
CA LEU A 25 -4.18 -7.34 8.97
C LEU A 25 -5.02 -8.15 9.96
N SER A 26 -4.90 -7.80 11.25
CA SER A 26 -5.93 -8.17 12.21
C SER A 26 -7.25 -7.48 11.86
N ARG A 27 -8.37 -8.06 12.30
CA ARG A 27 -9.71 -7.47 12.10
C ARG A 27 -9.78 -6.01 12.53
N ALA A 28 -9.28 -5.68 13.72
CA ALA A 28 -9.32 -4.32 14.25
C ALA A 28 -8.50 -3.33 13.41
N GLN A 29 -7.35 -3.77 12.87
CA GLN A 29 -6.57 -2.93 11.95
C GLN A 29 -7.31 -2.70 10.63
N ALA A 30 -7.90 -3.75 10.06
CA ALA A 30 -8.67 -3.66 8.82
C ALA A 30 -9.91 -2.76 8.97
N GLU A 31 -10.69 -2.91 10.06
CA GLU A 31 -11.85 -2.06 10.36
C GLU A 31 -11.45 -0.58 10.47
N LYS A 32 -10.35 -0.31 11.17
CA LYS A 32 -9.82 1.06 11.32
C LYS A 32 -9.38 1.64 9.99
N ALA A 33 -8.70 0.85 9.16
CA ALA A 33 -8.25 1.27 7.83
C ALA A 33 -9.43 1.54 6.89
N VAL A 34 -10.42 0.65 6.83
CA VAL A 34 -11.63 0.83 6.02
C VAL A 34 -12.40 2.08 6.47
N SER A 35 -12.62 2.28 7.77
CA SER A 35 -13.32 3.45 8.31
C SER A 35 -12.63 4.77 7.94
N TYR A 36 -11.31 4.75 7.92
CA TYR A 36 -10.51 5.90 7.53
C TYR A 36 -10.62 6.16 6.02
N LEU A 37 -10.33 5.13 5.21
CA LEU A 37 -10.26 5.23 3.75
C LEU A 37 -11.59 5.59 3.10
N LYS A 38 -12.73 5.19 3.68
CA LYS A 38 -14.07 5.59 3.20
C LYS A 38 -14.31 7.10 3.19
N LYS A 39 -13.47 7.89 3.87
CA LYS A 39 -13.57 9.36 3.95
C LYS A 39 -12.64 10.06 2.98
N GLU A 40 -11.71 9.32 2.36
CA GLU A 40 -10.72 9.86 1.45
C GLU A 40 -11.28 9.84 0.03
N ALA A 41 -11.27 10.98 -0.66
CA ALA A 41 -11.68 11.04 -2.07
C ALA A 41 -10.64 10.40 -3.00
N PHE A 42 -9.36 10.47 -2.60
CA PHE A 42 -8.24 9.94 -3.37
C PHE A 42 -7.23 9.25 -2.46
N VAL A 43 -6.62 8.19 -2.96
CA VAL A 43 -5.44 7.59 -2.36
C VAL A 43 -4.36 7.38 -3.42
N MET A 44 -3.10 7.48 -3.01
CA MET A 44 -1.96 7.17 -3.86
C MET A 44 -1.37 5.84 -3.42
N LEU A 45 -1.29 4.90 -4.36
CA LEU A 45 -0.63 3.62 -4.17
C LEU A 45 0.80 3.76 -4.72
N ARG A 46 1.78 3.62 -3.81
CA ARG A 46 3.20 3.74 -4.15
C ARG A 46 4.03 2.90 -3.18
N CYS A 47 4.68 1.88 -3.71
CA CYS A 47 5.67 1.13 -2.95
C CYS A 47 6.95 1.95 -2.82
N GLY A 48 7.35 2.29 -1.60
CA GLY A 48 8.61 3.00 -1.36
C GLY A 48 9.83 2.09 -1.34
N CYS A 49 9.63 0.77 -1.19
CA CYS A 49 10.70 -0.22 -1.10
C CYS A 49 10.97 -0.94 -2.43
N CYS A 50 10.20 -0.63 -3.48
CA CYS A 50 10.25 -1.34 -4.74
C CYS A 50 11.03 -0.54 -5.78
N ASP A 51 11.72 -1.24 -6.68
CA ASP A 51 12.46 -0.60 -7.79
C ASP A 51 11.52 0.04 -8.82
N ASP A 52 10.28 -0.45 -8.92
CA ASP A 52 9.26 0.18 -9.74
C ASP A 52 8.72 1.43 -9.04
N GLN A 53 9.11 2.60 -9.54
CA GLN A 53 8.59 3.90 -9.09
C GLN A 53 7.14 4.14 -9.56
N SER A 54 6.36 3.07 -9.73
CA SER A 54 4.97 3.17 -10.17
C SER A 54 4.15 3.89 -9.09
N ILE A 55 3.36 4.86 -9.55
CA ILE A 55 2.45 5.63 -8.72
C ILE A 55 1.08 5.47 -9.35
N THR A 56 0.12 4.96 -8.60
CA THR A 56 -1.28 4.90 -9.03
C THR A 56 -2.11 5.78 -8.12
N LEU A 57 -2.71 6.83 -8.67
CA LEU A 57 -3.72 7.62 -7.96
C LEU A 57 -5.08 6.98 -8.20
N VAL A 58 -5.80 6.67 -7.11
CA VAL A 58 -7.14 6.06 -7.17
C VAL A 58 -8.15 7.04 -6.60
N ALA A 59 -9.11 7.45 -7.44
CA ALA A 59 -10.33 8.13 -7.01
C ALA A 59 -11.26 7.10 -6.36
N VAL A 60 -11.38 7.16 -5.04
CA VAL A 60 -12.01 6.10 -4.23
C VAL A 60 -13.53 6.13 -4.41
N SER A 61 -14.10 4.99 -4.78
CA SER A 61 -15.57 4.78 -4.86
C SER A 61 -16.08 3.83 -3.79
N GLU A 62 -15.32 2.78 -3.46
CA GLU A 62 -15.70 1.79 -2.45
C GLU A 62 -14.47 1.31 -1.68
N VAL A 63 -14.65 1.03 -0.39
CA VAL A 63 -13.62 0.42 0.45
C VAL A 63 -14.25 -0.61 1.36
N PHE A 64 -13.68 -1.81 1.39
CA PHE A 64 -14.14 -2.91 2.24
C PHE A 64 -12.97 -3.79 2.68
N MET A 65 -13.23 -4.66 3.64
CA MET A 65 -12.27 -5.68 4.07
C MET A 65 -12.79 -7.07 3.70
N LYS A 66 -11.87 -7.96 3.33
CA LYS A 66 -12.17 -9.35 3.01
C LYS A 66 -11.42 -10.26 3.97
N LYS A 67 -12.12 -11.26 4.50
CA LYS A 67 -11.51 -12.29 5.34
C LYS A 67 -10.61 -13.19 4.49
N ASN A 68 -9.41 -13.46 4.95
CA ASN A 68 -8.46 -14.33 4.27
C ASN A 68 -8.79 -15.80 4.47
N LYS A 69 -8.14 -16.67 3.67
CA LYS A 69 -8.36 -18.12 3.67
C LYS A 69 -8.03 -18.78 5.01
N ASP A 70 -7.17 -18.17 5.81
CA ASP A 70 -6.82 -18.62 7.16
C ASP A 70 -7.97 -18.47 8.17
N GLY A 71 -8.99 -17.65 7.85
CA GLY A 71 -10.12 -17.42 8.75
C GLY A 71 -9.81 -16.52 9.95
N GLU A 72 -8.64 -15.87 10.01
CA GLU A 72 -8.22 -15.04 11.14
C GLU A 72 -7.79 -13.64 10.72
N THR A 73 -7.21 -13.52 9.52
CA THR A 73 -6.69 -12.25 9.00
C THR A 73 -7.59 -11.65 7.93
N TYR A 74 -7.36 -10.39 7.63
CA TYR A 74 -8.15 -9.60 6.70
C TYR A 74 -7.23 -8.82 5.76
N SER A 75 -7.70 -8.65 4.53
CA SER A 75 -7.12 -7.70 3.58
C SER A 75 -8.09 -6.54 3.38
N VAL A 76 -7.54 -5.36 3.11
CA VAL A 76 -8.33 -4.16 2.76
C VAL A 76 -8.29 -3.99 1.24
N ILE A 77 -9.46 -3.71 0.67
CA ILE A 77 -9.64 -3.53 -0.77
C ILE A 77 -10.17 -2.13 -1.02
N VAL A 78 -9.55 -1.44 -1.97
CA VAL A 78 -9.99 -0.13 -2.47
C VAL A 78 -10.45 -0.30 -3.92
N LYS A 79 -11.67 0.14 -4.21
CA LYS A 79 -12.18 0.29 -5.57
C LYS A 79 -12.28 1.75 -5.95
N GLY A 80 -12.13 2.02 -7.23
CA GLY A 80 -12.16 3.37 -7.73
C GLY A 80 -11.82 3.46 -9.20
N LYS A 81 -11.47 4.66 -9.62
CA LYS A 81 -10.87 4.92 -10.93
C LYS A 81 -9.42 5.32 -10.78
N ASN A 82 -8.54 4.77 -11.60
CA ASN A 82 -7.16 5.23 -11.66
C ASN A 82 -7.01 6.52 -12.48
N ASP A 83 -5.78 6.97 -12.64
CA ASP A 83 -5.36 8.12 -13.46
C ASP A 83 -5.72 7.98 -14.96
N ASP A 84 -5.74 6.76 -15.49
CA ASP A 84 -6.27 6.47 -16.85
C ASP A 84 -7.81 6.51 -16.94
N GLY A 85 -8.51 6.71 -15.82
CA GLY A 85 -9.98 6.65 -15.74
C GLY A 85 -10.57 5.24 -15.79
N LYS A 86 -9.74 4.19 -15.69
CA LYS A 86 -10.14 2.78 -15.66
C LYS A 86 -10.58 2.39 -14.27
N ASP A 87 -11.60 1.53 -14.19
CA ASP A 87 -12.03 0.96 -12.92
C ASP A 87 -10.95 0.00 -12.39
N VAL A 88 -10.61 0.13 -11.12
CA VAL A 88 -9.62 -0.69 -10.42
C VAL A 88 -10.20 -1.27 -9.13
N GLU A 89 -9.72 -2.46 -8.75
CA GLU A 89 -9.98 -3.12 -7.47
C GLU A 89 -8.63 -3.58 -6.90
N GLU A 90 -8.12 -2.86 -5.92
CA GLU A 90 -6.75 -3.04 -5.41
C GLU A 90 -6.75 -3.59 -3.98
N TYR A 91 -6.04 -4.69 -3.77
CA TYR A 91 -5.70 -5.17 -2.44
C TYR A 91 -4.51 -4.37 -1.94
N VAL A 92 -4.71 -3.56 -0.90
CA VAL A 92 -3.72 -2.57 -0.51
C VAL A 92 -2.84 -3.03 0.65
N ASP A 93 -1.54 -2.77 0.54
CA ASP A 93 -0.63 -2.74 1.68
C ASP A 93 -0.66 -1.35 2.31
N LEU A 94 -1.11 -1.23 3.55
CA LEU A 94 -1.22 0.07 4.22
C LEU A 94 0.13 0.78 4.44
N ALA A 95 1.26 0.09 4.31
CA ALA A 95 2.58 0.72 4.29
C ALA A 95 2.84 1.50 2.99
N TYR A 96 2.13 1.17 1.90
CA TYR A 96 2.29 1.76 0.57
C TYR A 96 1.06 2.54 0.08
N VAL A 97 0.08 2.72 0.95
CA VAL A 97 -1.02 3.67 0.73
C VAL A 97 -0.63 5.02 1.31
N TRP A 98 -0.76 6.05 0.50
CA TRP A 98 -0.47 7.43 0.85
C TRP A 98 -1.74 8.26 0.77
N VAL A 99 -1.98 9.05 1.82
CA VAL A 99 -3.16 9.90 1.96
C VAL A 99 -2.77 11.36 2.17
N LYS A 100 -3.59 12.27 1.67
CA LYS A 100 -3.36 13.71 1.81
C LYS A 100 -3.64 14.16 3.24
N LYS A 101 -2.67 14.81 3.89
CA LYS A 101 -2.82 15.51 5.16
C LYS A 101 -2.27 16.94 5.02
N GLY A 102 -3.19 17.90 4.87
CA GLY A 102 -2.83 19.26 4.50
C GLY A 102 -2.20 19.26 3.10
N SER A 103 -0.99 19.81 2.97
CA SER A 103 -0.19 19.79 1.74
C SER A 103 0.74 18.58 1.63
N THR A 104 0.67 17.60 2.54
CA THR A 104 1.64 16.49 2.59
C THR A 104 1.00 15.13 2.35
N GLY A 105 1.69 14.27 1.61
CA GLY A 105 1.42 12.85 1.49
C GLY A 105 2.01 12.08 2.66
N LYS A 106 1.17 11.34 3.38
CA LYS A 106 1.60 10.53 4.53
C LYS A 106 1.20 9.07 4.35
N CYS A 107 2.11 8.18 4.74
CA CYS A 107 1.85 6.73 4.78
C CYS A 107 0.68 6.44 5.72
N LEU A 108 -0.34 5.73 5.21
CA LEU A 108 -1.56 5.42 5.93
C LEU A 108 -1.29 4.57 7.16
N GLY A 109 -0.43 3.54 7.06
CA GLY A 109 -0.02 2.73 8.20
C GLY A 109 0.51 3.58 9.36
N LYS A 110 1.34 4.59 9.07
CA LYS A 110 1.85 5.54 10.07
C LYS A 110 0.77 6.45 10.62
N VAL A 111 -0.12 6.97 9.77
CA VAL A 111 -1.28 7.79 10.19
C VAL A 111 -2.18 7.02 11.16
N LEU A 112 -2.37 5.72 10.92
CA LEU A 112 -3.17 4.84 11.78
C LEU A 112 -2.40 4.32 13.00
N LYS A 113 -1.13 4.69 13.16
CA LYS A 113 -0.21 4.26 14.22
C LYS A 113 0.08 2.76 14.20
N PHE A 114 0.11 2.14 13.03
CA PHE A 114 0.57 0.77 12.85
C PHE A 114 2.08 0.72 12.69
N LYS A 115 2.68 -0.40 13.07
CA LYS A 115 4.11 -0.64 12.88
C LYS A 115 4.35 -1.00 11.41
N CYS A 116 5.09 -0.15 10.70
CA CYS A 116 5.57 -0.37 9.33
C CYS A 116 6.80 0.51 9.08
N ASP A 117 7.49 0.28 7.97
CA ASP A 117 8.58 1.11 7.43
C ASP A 117 8.36 1.30 5.92
N PRO A 118 7.78 2.43 5.48
CA PRO A 118 7.40 2.62 4.08
C PRO A 118 8.59 2.82 3.11
N CYS A 119 9.84 2.76 3.59
CA CYS A 119 11.10 3.01 2.85
C CYS A 119 11.24 4.37 2.16
N ILE A 120 10.22 5.23 2.20
CA ILE A 120 10.26 6.62 1.74
C ILE A 120 9.66 7.54 2.80
N ASN A 121 10.13 8.78 2.82
CA ASN A 121 9.61 9.81 3.71
C ASN A 121 8.27 10.36 3.20
N ASN A 122 7.57 11.09 4.07
CA ASN A 122 6.47 11.95 3.63
C ASN A 122 6.95 12.91 2.54
N PHE A 123 6.05 13.30 1.66
CA PHE A 123 6.34 14.16 0.51
C PHE A 123 5.28 15.24 0.34
N ASP A 124 5.55 16.26 -0.47
CA ASP A 124 4.57 17.27 -0.81
C ASP A 124 3.52 16.69 -1.77
N TRP A 125 2.25 16.89 -1.42
CA TRP A 125 1.12 16.32 -2.13
C TRP A 125 0.73 17.22 -3.30
N GLU A 126 1.46 17.08 -4.39
CA GLU A 126 1.09 17.63 -5.68
C GLU A 126 0.23 16.59 -6.42
N VAL A 127 -1.08 16.79 -6.45
CA VAL A 127 -1.95 16.02 -7.36
C VAL A 127 -2.00 16.77 -8.67
N PRO A 128 -1.63 16.17 -9.80
CA PRO A 128 -2.02 16.71 -11.10
C PRO A 128 -3.56 16.74 -11.17
N GLY A 129 -4.16 17.92 -11.28
CA GLY A 129 -5.58 18.07 -11.68
C GLY A 129 -6.63 18.18 -10.56
N ALA A 130 -6.26 18.52 -9.32
CA ALA A 130 -7.22 18.93 -8.29
C ALA A 130 -7.08 20.45 -8.00
N GLY A 131 -7.47 21.26 -8.97
CA GLY A 131 -7.65 22.72 -8.88
C GLY A 131 -9.01 23.10 -9.44
#